data_AF-A0A8J2XNY8-F1
#
_entry.id   AF-A0A8J2XNY8-F1
#
_cell.length_a   1.000
_cell.length_b   1.000
_cell.length_c   1.000
_cell.angle_alpha   90.00
_cell.angle_beta   90.00
_cell.angle_gamma   90.00
#
_symmetry.space_group_name_H-M   'P 1'
#
loop_
_entity.id
_entity.type
_entity.pdbx_description
1 polymer ?
#
loop_
_entity_poly.entity_id
_entity_poly.type
_entity_poly.pdbx_seq_one_letter_code
_entity_poly.pdbx_strand_id
1 'polypeptide(L)'
;MAFSITNACIGCNACKLVCPQKAIVSGSNGYAIAAHRCNECVGHHADPQCASICPIETAIVDANHRALNPPGSLTGLPTERNVIAISLLEQRVSKAQGDARPASGEGHVC
;
A
#
# COMPACT_ATOMS: atom_id res chain seq x y z
N MET A 1 -10.86 7.41 -16.42
CA MET A 1 -11.20 6.01 -16.07
C MET A 1 -11.91 6.09 -14.72
N ALA A 2 -12.20 4.98 -14.03
CA ALA A 2 -12.80 5.06 -12.70
C ALA A 2 -12.29 3.91 -11.83
N PHE A 3 -12.21 4.16 -10.53
CA PHE A 3 -11.94 3.13 -9.54
C PHE A 3 -13.15 2.22 -9.34
N SER A 4 -12.91 1.02 -8.82
CA SER A 4 -13.95 0.05 -8.46
C SER A 4 -13.71 -0.54 -7.08
N ILE A 5 -14.78 -1.00 -6.43
CA ILE A 5 -14.73 -1.74 -5.17
C ILE A 5 -14.95 -3.22 -5.50
N THR A 6 -14.06 -4.10 -5.02
CA THR A 6 -14.18 -5.54 -5.22
C THR A 6 -15.21 -6.16 -4.27
N ASN A 7 -15.51 -7.44 -4.48
CA ASN A 7 -16.42 -8.20 -3.62
C ASN A 7 -15.92 -8.41 -2.18
N ALA A 8 -14.69 -7.97 -1.87
CA ALA A 8 -14.13 -8.01 -0.52
C ALA A 8 -14.71 -6.93 0.41
N CYS A 9 -15.58 -6.05 -0.08
CA CYS A 9 -16.22 -5.01 0.71
C CYS A 9 -17.02 -5.59 1.89
N ILE A 10 -16.82 -5.03 3.09
CA ILE A 10 -17.56 -5.40 4.31
C ILE A 10 -18.64 -4.38 4.71
N GLY A 11 -18.91 -3.37 3.87
CA GLY A 11 -19.98 -2.40 4.15
C GLY A 11 -19.70 -1.40 5.30
N CYS A 12 -18.45 -1.18 5.69
CA CYS A 12 -18.09 -0.35 6.85
C CYS A 12 -18.31 1.17 6.70
N ASN A 13 -18.77 1.65 5.53
CA ASN A 13 -19.09 3.05 5.24
C ASN A 13 -17.92 4.05 5.23
N ALA A 14 -16.69 3.66 5.59
CA ALA A 14 -15.55 4.57 5.70
C ALA A 14 -15.25 5.35 4.41
N CYS A 15 -15.19 4.68 3.25
CA CYS A 15 -14.89 5.31 1.97
C CYS A 15 -15.98 6.28 1.49
N LYS A 16 -17.24 6.09 1.92
CA LYS A 16 -18.37 6.96 1.56
C LYS A 16 -18.22 8.35 2.17
N LEU A 17 -17.68 8.43 3.39
CA LEU A 17 -17.54 9.68 4.14
C LEU A 17 -16.45 10.59 3.57
N VAL A 18 -15.42 10.01 2.94
CA VAL A 18 -14.24 10.74 2.45
C VAL A 18 -14.26 11.01 0.95
N CYS A 19 -15.22 10.46 0.19
CA CYS A 19 -15.26 10.64 -1.26
C CYS A 19 -15.78 12.05 -1.64
N PRO A 20 -14.95 12.94 -2.22
CA PRO A 20 -15.37 14.32 -2.50
C PRO A 20 -16.48 14.40 -3.55
N GLN A 21 -16.45 13.51 -4.53
CA GLN A 21 -17.46 13.43 -5.59
C GLN A 21 -18.75 12.70 -5.15
N LYS A 22 -18.76 12.17 -3.92
CA LYS A 22 -19.84 11.32 -3.38
C LYS A 22 -20.20 10.17 -4.35
N ALA A 23 -19.17 9.60 -5.00
CA ALA A 23 -19.32 8.55 -6.02
C ALA A 23 -19.60 7.16 -5.41
N ILE A 24 -19.42 7.00 -4.11
CA ILE A 24 -19.65 5.74 -3.38
C ILE A 24 -21.14 5.57 -3.12
N VAL A 25 -21.73 4.52 -3.68
CA VAL A 25 -23.17 4.19 -3.61
C VAL A 25 -23.38 2.79 -3.06
N SER A 26 -24.58 2.51 -2.54
CA SER A 26 -24.93 1.16 -2.09
C SER A 26 -24.94 0.19 -3.28
N GLY A 27 -24.25 -0.94 -3.13
CA GLY A 27 -24.21 -2.03 -4.10
C GLY A 27 -24.92 -3.28 -3.60
N SER A 28 -24.82 -4.37 -4.37
CA SER A 28 -25.40 -5.67 -3.99
C SER A 28 -24.69 -6.33 -2.81
N ASN A 29 -23.37 -6.13 -2.68
CA ASN A 29 -22.55 -6.71 -1.62
C ASN A 29 -21.72 -5.62 -0.90
N GLY A 30 -22.41 -4.66 -0.28
CA GLY A 30 -21.79 -3.52 0.40
C GLY A 30 -21.86 -2.23 -0.42
N TYR A 31 -20.70 -1.71 -0.83
CA TYR A 31 -20.60 -0.45 -1.57
C TYR A 31 -20.00 -0.66 -2.97
N ALA A 32 -20.38 0.22 -3.90
CA ALA A 32 -19.85 0.30 -5.26
C ALA A 32 -19.47 1.76 -5.62
N ILE A 33 -18.60 1.94 -6.61
CA ILE A 33 -18.25 3.26 -7.14
C ILE A 33 -19.05 3.51 -8.42
N ALA A 34 -19.83 4.60 -8.45
CA ALA A 34 -20.48 5.09 -9.65
C ALA A 34 -19.42 5.67 -10.60
N ALA A 35 -19.06 4.92 -11.65
CA ALA A 35 -17.96 5.28 -12.56
C ALA A 35 -18.07 6.69 -13.16
N HIS A 36 -19.28 7.11 -13.53
CA HIS A 36 -19.54 8.44 -14.09
C HIS A 36 -19.34 9.61 -13.10
N ARG A 37 -19.18 9.33 -11.81
CA ARG A 37 -18.92 10.34 -10.75
C ARG A 37 -17.49 10.28 -10.21
N CYS A 38 -16.79 9.16 -10.43
CA CYS A 38 -15.43 9.01 -9.95
C CYS A 38 -14.49 9.84 -10.83
N ASN A 39 -13.79 10.79 -10.24
CA ASN A 39 -12.75 11.59 -10.90
C ASN A 39 -11.34 11.22 -10.40
N GLU A 40 -11.19 10.05 -9.79
CA GLU A 40 -9.91 9.56 -9.26
C GLU A 40 -9.28 10.52 -8.22
N CYS A 41 -10.12 11.28 -7.51
CA CYS A 41 -9.74 12.36 -6.58
C CYS A 41 -9.00 13.55 -7.20
N VAL A 42 -8.89 13.62 -8.53
CA VAL A 42 -8.23 14.72 -9.25
C VAL A 42 -8.84 16.06 -8.85
N GLY A 43 -7.97 17.04 -8.58
CA GLY A 43 -8.36 18.38 -8.14
C GLY A 43 -8.85 18.48 -6.69
N HIS A 44 -8.81 17.40 -5.92
CA HIS A 44 -9.21 17.40 -4.50
C HIS A 44 -8.08 16.88 -3.59
N HIS A 45 -7.52 15.72 -3.92
CA HIS A 45 -6.44 15.08 -3.15
C HIS A 45 -5.40 14.46 -4.10
N ALA A 46 -4.15 14.39 -3.64
CA ALA A 46 -3.09 13.69 -4.38
C ALA A 46 -3.33 12.17 -4.37
N ASP A 47 -3.80 11.65 -3.25
CA ASP A 47 -4.03 10.22 -3.04
C ASP A 47 -5.52 9.84 -3.08
N PRO A 48 -5.86 8.63 -3.55
CA PRO A 48 -7.22 8.12 -3.57
C PRO A 48 -7.77 7.88 -2.17
N GLN A 49 -8.59 8.81 -1.67
CA GLN A 49 -9.10 8.79 -0.29
C GLN A 49 -9.84 7.51 0.07
N CYS A 50 -10.59 6.93 -0.87
CA CYS A 50 -11.29 5.66 -0.66
C CYS A 50 -10.32 4.49 -0.39
N ALA A 51 -9.16 4.47 -1.04
CA ALA A 51 -8.12 3.46 -0.83
C ALA A 51 -7.36 3.71 0.49
N SER A 52 -7.06 4.97 0.81
CA SER A 52 -6.33 5.36 2.03
C SER A 52 -7.08 5.10 3.34
N ILE A 53 -8.40 4.86 3.30
CA ILE A 53 -9.22 4.61 4.50
C ILE A 53 -9.85 3.21 4.53
N CYS A 54 -9.79 2.45 3.43
CA CYS A 54 -10.50 1.16 3.36
C CYS A 54 -9.76 0.12 4.22
N PRO A 55 -10.39 -0.41 5.29
CA PRO A 55 -9.72 -1.35 6.20
C PRO A 55 -9.47 -2.72 5.58
N ILE A 56 -10.07 -3.00 4.42
CA ILE A 56 -9.84 -4.23 3.66
C ILE A 56 -8.87 -3.90 2.54
N GLU A 57 -7.61 -4.25 2.74
CA GLU A 57 -6.57 -4.10 1.72
C GLU A 57 -6.96 -4.91 0.48
N THR A 58 -6.56 -4.42 -0.70
CA THR A 58 -6.90 -4.91 -2.05
C THR A 58 -8.37 -4.75 -2.47
N ALA A 59 -9.21 -4.15 -1.63
CA ALA A 59 -10.62 -3.95 -1.96
C ALA A 59 -10.88 -2.82 -2.97
N ILE A 60 -9.96 -1.85 -3.11
CA ILE A 60 -10.12 -0.72 -4.04
C ILE A 60 -9.16 -0.91 -5.21
N VAL A 61 -9.67 -0.89 -6.43
CA VAL A 61 -8.87 -1.17 -7.64
C VAL A 61 -9.05 -0.09 -8.72
N ASP A 62 -8.02 0.06 -9.56
CA ASP A 62 -8.08 0.87 -10.77
C ASP A 62 -8.86 0.17 -11.90
N ALA A 63 -8.93 0.83 -13.07
CA ALA A 63 -9.61 0.28 -14.25
C ALA A 63 -8.93 -0.97 -14.85
N ASN A 64 -7.68 -1.26 -14.45
CA ASN A 64 -6.94 -2.46 -14.81
C ASN A 64 -6.97 -3.52 -13.70
N HIS A 65 -7.87 -3.38 -12.71
CA HIS A 65 -7.99 -4.24 -11.54
C HIS A 65 -6.73 -4.32 -10.67
N ARG A 66 -5.87 -3.30 -10.71
CA ARG A 66 -4.70 -3.20 -9.81
C ARG A 66 -5.13 -2.59 -8.48
N ALA A 67 -4.70 -3.19 -7.38
CA ALA A 67 -5.00 -2.71 -6.03
C ALA A 67 -4.39 -1.32 -5.78
N LEU A 68 -5.24 -0.38 -5.38
CA LEU A 68 -4.86 0.97 -4.95
C LEU A 68 -4.54 1.03 -3.45
N ASN A 69 -5.07 0.08 -2.67
CA ASN A 69 -4.71 -0.15 -1.27
C ASN A 69 -4.04 -1.53 -1.09
N PRO A 70 -2.81 -1.73 -1.56
CA PRO A 70 -2.13 -3.03 -1.47
C PRO A 70 -1.90 -3.47 -0.02
N PRO A 71 -1.53 -4.74 0.23
CA PRO A 71 -1.26 -5.22 1.58
C PRO A 71 -0.17 -4.40 2.28
N GLY A 72 -0.39 -4.06 3.55
CA GLY A 72 0.48 -3.20 4.35
C GLY A 72 0.37 -1.69 4.07
N SER A 73 -0.48 -1.26 3.12
CA SER A 73 -0.59 0.16 2.75
C SER A 73 -1.15 1.06 3.85
N LEU A 74 -1.99 0.54 4.76
CA LEU A 74 -2.52 1.32 5.88
C LEU A 74 -1.57 1.40 7.08
N THR A 75 -0.73 0.39 7.26
CA THR A 75 0.14 0.25 8.43
C THR A 75 1.59 0.63 8.14
N GLY A 76 1.94 0.83 6.86
CA GLY A 76 3.33 1.01 6.43
C GLY A 76 4.16 -0.25 6.55
N LEU A 77 3.53 -1.41 6.79
CA LEU A 77 4.24 -2.67 6.92
C LEU A 77 4.68 -3.17 5.54
N PRO A 78 5.91 -3.71 5.42
CA PRO A 78 6.34 -4.33 4.18
C PRO A 78 5.46 -5.54 3.85
N THR A 79 5.14 -5.70 2.56
CA THR A 79 4.53 -6.95 2.07
C THR A 79 5.46 -8.14 2.33
N GLU A 80 4.95 -9.37 2.36
CA GLU A 80 5.79 -10.57 2.58
C GLU A 80 6.97 -10.67 1.58
N ARG A 81 6.76 -10.26 0.32
CA ARG A 81 7.84 -10.15 -0.67
C ARG A 81 8.90 -9.13 -0.26
N ASN A 82 8.46 -7.99 0.27
CA ASN A 82 9.37 -6.95 0.73
C ASN A 82 10.10 -7.39 2.01
N VAL A 83 9.46 -8.16 2.91
CA VAL A 83 10.13 -8.73 4.10
C VAL A 83 11.30 -9.62 3.69
N ILE A 84 11.08 -10.56 2.76
CA ILE A 84 12.14 -11.44 2.26
C ILE A 84 13.26 -10.60 1.62
N ALA A 85 12.91 -9.62 0.79
CA ALA A 85 13.90 -8.76 0.15
C ALA A 85 14.70 -7.93 1.16
N ILE A 86 14.04 -7.35 2.17
CA ILE A 86 14.69 -6.57 3.25
C ILE A 86 15.63 -7.47 4.04
N SER A 87 15.18 -8.65 4.50
CA SER A 87 16.04 -9.58 5.23
C SER A 87 17.23 -10.06 4.40
N LEU A 88 17.04 -10.30 3.09
CA LEU A 88 18.15 -10.62 2.19
C LEU A 88 19.11 -9.43 2.01
N LEU A 89 18.61 -8.20 1.94
CA LEU A 89 19.44 -7.00 1.88
C LEU A 89 20.25 -6.82 3.18
N GLU A 90 19.62 -7.00 4.34
CA GLU A 90 20.29 -6.94 5.64
C GLU A 90 21.39 -8.01 5.76
N GLN A 91 21.13 -9.23 5.30
CA GLN A 91 22.16 -10.28 5.23
C GLN A 91 23.32 -9.90 4.29
N ARG A 92 23.04 -9.23 3.17
CA ARG A 92 24.07 -8.75 2.24
C ARG A 92 24.88 -7.60 2.83
N VAL A 93 24.24 -6.65 3.51
CA VAL A 93 24.92 -5.56 4.23
C VAL A 93 25.79 -6.12 5.34
N SER A 94 25.29 -7.06 6.14
CA SER A 94 26.05 -7.71 7.21
C SER A 94 27.29 -8.44 6.69
N LYS A 95 27.18 -9.18 5.57
CA LYS A 95 28.34 -9.81 4.92
C LYS A 95 29.33 -8.77 4.39
N ALA A 96 28.86 -7.73 3.71
CA ALA A 96 29.72 -6.66 3.19
C ALA A 96 30.48 -5.92 4.32
N GLN A 97 29.86 -5.74 5.49
CA GLN A 97 30.50 -5.13 6.65
C GLN A 97 31.54 -6.05 7.31
N GLY A 98 31.34 -7.38 7.23
CA GLY A 98 32.28 -8.38 7.73
C GLY A 98 33.55 -8.52 6.86
N ASP A 99 33.43 -8.28 5.55
CA ASP A 99 34.57 -8.29 4.61
C ASP A 99 35.39 -6.99 4.67
N ALA A 100 34.83 -5.90 5.22
CA ALA A 100 35.55 -4.67 5.55
C ALA A 100 36.27 -4.80 6.90
N ARG A 101 37.04 -5.87 7.12
CA ARG A 101 38.00 -5.92 8.23
C ARG A 101 39.16 -4.99 7.86
N PRO A 102 39.45 -3.91 8.63
CA PRO A 102 40.59 -3.08 8.32
C PRO A 102 41.86 -3.94 8.41
N ALA A 103 42.63 -3.94 7.33
CA ALA A 103 44.01 -4.37 7.35
C ALA A 103 44.83 -3.36 8.17
N SER A 104 44.81 -3.50 9.50
CA SER A 104 45.84 -2.99 10.39
C SER A 104 46.23 -4.19 11.25
N GLY A 105 47.31 -4.93 10.96
CA GLY A 105 48.64 -4.38 10.75
C GLY A 105 49.25 -4.10 12.12
N GLU A 106 49.83 -5.15 12.70
CA GLU A 106 50.92 -5.20 13.69
C GLU A 106 51.04 -4.12 14.79
N GLY A 107 51.11 -4.58 16.04
CA GLY A 107 51.53 -3.73 17.15
C GLY A 107 51.38 -4.33 18.54
N HIS A 108 51.83 -5.57 18.74
CA HIS A 108 52.17 -6.05 20.08
C HIS A 108 53.41 -5.29 20.55
N VAL A 109 53.26 -4.39 21.53
CA VAL A 109 54.35 -3.99 22.43
C VAL A 109 53.75 -3.87 23.84
N CYS A 110 54.21 -4.79 24.69
CA CYS A 110 54.34 -4.78 26.15
C CYS A 110 53.31 -4.02 26.99
#